data_AF-A0A920P5Z0-F1
#
_entry.id   AF-A0A920P5Z0-F1
#
_cell.length_a   1.000
_cell.length_b   1.000
_cell.length_c   1.000
_cell.angle_alpha   90.00
_cell.angle_beta   90.00
_cell.angle_gamma   90.00
#
_symmetry.space_group_name_H-M   'P 1'
#
loop_
_entity.id
_entity.type
_entity.pdbx_description
1 polymer ?
#
loop_
_entity_poly.entity_id
_entity_poly.type
_entity_poly.pdbx_seq_one_letter_code
_entity_poly.pdbx_strand_id
1 'polypeptide(L)'
;MKRAHTKGRGSRLKRLRTLLADSEIRASHQEDDPRVQDAYSLRCMPQVHGAAREAFGYVRGVLEVEANSATDNPLVFPSAEVVVSGGNFHAQIVAQALDLLTIAVTDLAAISERRIERMLNPDLSIGLPAFLSKRAGVESGFMVAQVTAVDLLSELRVLGTSGEC
;
A
#
# COMPACT_ATOMS: atom_id res chain seq x y z
N MET A 1 -17.49 15.41 -11.17
CA MET A 1 -16.78 14.36 -11.94
C MET A 1 -16.33 13.24 -10.99
N LYS A 2 -17.04 12.11 -10.89
CA LYS A 2 -16.68 10.99 -10.00
C LYS A 2 -15.74 10.02 -10.75
N ARG A 3 -14.46 9.93 -10.34
CA ARG A 3 -13.53 8.91 -10.89
C ARG A 3 -14.06 7.51 -10.57
N ALA A 4 -14.48 6.77 -11.60
CA ALA A 4 -15.00 5.41 -11.53
C ALA A 4 -13.86 4.39 -11.38
N HIS A 5 -13.42 4.14 -10.14
CA HIS A 5 -12.77 2.87 -9.78
C HIS A 5 -13.77 2.08 -8.94
N THR A 6 -14.70 1.46 -9.67
CA THR A 6 -15.99 0.96 -9.19
C THR A 6 -15.94 -0.55 -9.00
N LYS A 7 -15.67 -0.95 -7.75
CA LYS A 7 -16.25 -2.08 -6.98
C LYS A 7 -15.57 -2.13 -5.61
N GLY A 8 -14.24 -1.96 -5.55
CA GLY A 8 -13.46 -1.95 -4.30
C GLY A 8 -13.60 -0.67 -3.47
N ARG A 9 -13.81 0.51 -4.07
CA ARG A 9 -13.87 1.78 -3.32
C ARG A 9 -15.02 1.82 -2.31
N GLY A 10 -16.17 1.22 -2.65
CA GLY A 10 -17.34 1.13 -1.77
C GLY A 10 -17.08 0.30 -0.52
N SER A 11 -16.45 -0.87 -0.65
CA SER A 11 -16.12 -1.72 0.51
C SER A 11 -15.03 -1.11 1.39
N ARG A 12 -14.08 -0.37 0.81
CA ARG A 12 -13.00 0.32 1.53
C ARG A 12 -13.49 1.52 2.34
N LEU A 13 -14.33 2.37 1.73
CA LEU A 13 -14.99 3.46 2.44
C LEU A 13 -15.93 2.93 3.52
N LYS A 14 -16.61 1.81 3.26
CA LYS A 14 -17.42 1.12 4.27
C LYS A 14 -16.56 0.69 5.46
N ARG A 15 -15.41 0.05 5.22
CA ARG A 15 -14.49 -0.38 6.30
C ARG A 15 -13.98 0.82 7.13
N LEU A 16 -13.55 1.91 6.50
CA LEU A 16 -13.12 3.10 7.23
C LEU A 16 -14.27 3.69 8.06
N ARG A 17 -15.49 3.76 7.50
CA ARG A 17 -16.68 4.20 8.24
C ARG A 17 -16.99 3.28 9.42
N THR A 18 -16.82 1.97 9.28
CA THR A 18 -17.00 1.01 10.38
C THR A 18 -15.95 1.22 11.48
N LEU A 19 -14.69 1.47 11.13
CA LEU A 19 -13.63 1.74 12.11
C LEU A 19 -13.84 3.07 12.86
N LEU A 20 -14.53 4.02 12.23
CA LEU A 20 -14.84 5.33 12.80
C LEU A 20 -16.25 5.41 13.39
N ALA A 21 -17.00 4.30 13.37
CA ALA A 21 -18.31 4.24 13.99
C ALA A 21 -18.14 4.49 15.50
N ASP A 22 -19.00 5.33 16.06
CA ASP A 22 -19.04 5.66 17.48
C ASP A 22 -17.73 6.22 18.07
N SER A 23 -16.85 6.77 17.22
CA SER A 23 -15.61 7.39 17.67
C SER A 23 -15.88 8.70 18.40
N GLU A 24 -15.59 8.72 19.71
CA GLU A 24 -15.64 9.93 20.54
C GLU A 24 -14.69 11.02 20.03
N ILE A 25 -13.51 10.63 19.53
CA ILE A 25 -12.54 11.56 18.92
C ILE A 25 -13.13 12.22 17.68
N ARG A 26 -13.86 11.48 16.84
CA ARG A 26 -14.56 12.08 15.70
C ARG A 26 -15.69 13.00 16.19
N ALA A 27 -16.44 12.59 17.20
CA ALA A 27 -17.55 13.36 17.74
C ALA A 27 -17.08 14.70 18.33
N SER A 28 -15.95 14.73 19.05
CA SER A 28 -15.39 15.93 19.67
C SER A 28 -14.87 16.98 18.68
N HIS A 29 -14.87 16.68 17.38
CA HIS A 29 -14.39 17.56 16.31
C HIS A 29 -15.48 17.79 15.23
N GLN A 30 -16.76 17.55 15.56
CA GLN A 30 -17.87 17.84 14.63
C GLN A 30 -18.22 19.32 14.59
N GLU A 31 -18.12 20.00 15.74
CA GLU A 31 -18.45 21.40 15.92
C GLU A 31 -17.19 22.18 16.31
N ASP A 32 -17.11 23.44 15.93
CA ASP A 32 -16.03 24.38 16.28
C ASP A 32 -14.59 23.90 15.98
N ASP A 33 -14.44 22.98 15.04
CA ASP A 33 -13.13 22.55 14.56
C ASP A 33 -12.54 23.62 13.62
N PRO A 34 -11.40 24.24 13.95
CA PRO A 34 -10.79 25.26 13.10
C PRO A 34 -10.24 24.71 11.78
N ARG A 35 -10.20 23.39 11.60
CA ARG A 35 -9.66 22.74 10.40
C ARG A 35 -10.67 22.77 9.26
N VAL A 36 -10.26 23.36 8.13
CA VAL A 36 -11.05 23.35 6.90
C VAL A 36 -11.03 21.97 6.23
N GLN A 37 -9.88 21.28 6.22
CA GLN A 37 -9.72 19.95 5.65
C GLN A 37 -8.61 19.16 6.36
N ASP A 38 -8.76 17.84 6.38
CA ASP A 38 -7.68 16.94 6.76
C ASP A 38 -6.54 16.94 5.74
N ALA A 39 -5.34 16.63 6.24
CA ALA A 39 -4.17 16.39 5.42
C ALA A 39 -4.42 15.30 4.37
N TYR A 40 -3.73 15.45 3.23
CA TYR A 40 -3.85 14.54 2.09
C TYR A 40 -3.61 13.08 2.47
N SER A 41 -2.61 12.81 3.33
CA SER A 41 -2.25 11.45 3.78
C SER A 41 -3.36 10.73 4.55
N LEU A 42 -4.32 11.47 5.12
CA LEU A 42 -5.53 10.95 5.75
C LEU A 42 -6.70 10.91 4.75
N ARG A 43 -6.99 12.03 4.09
CA ARG A 43 -8.17 12.18 3.22
C ARG A 43 -8.13 11.28 1.99
N CYS A 44 -6.94 11.03 1.46
CA CYS A 44 -6.74 10.20 0.27
C CYS A 44 -6.38 8.74 0.59
N MET A 45 -6.42 8.33 1.86
CA MET A 45 -6.17 6.96 2.27
C MET A 45 -7.06 5.95 1.52
N PRO A 46 -8.40 6.14 1.36
CA PRO A 46 -9.24 5.19 0.63
C PRO A 46 -8.88 5.06 -0.87
N GLN A 47 -8.36 6.13 -1.48
CA GLN A 47 -7.96 6.17 -2.88
C GLN A 47 -6.65 5.42 -3.08
N VAL A 48 -5.64 5.69 -2.26
CA VAL A 48 -4.31 5.06 -2.36
C VAL A 48 -4.36 3.59 -1.95
N HIS A 49 -4.97 3.27 -0.81
CA HIS A 49 -5.19 1.87 -0.41
C HIS A 49 -6.11 1.14 -1.39
N GLY A 50 -6.87 1.91 -2.17
CA GLY A 50 -7.72 1.36 -3.20
C GLY A 50 -6.94 0.85 -4.40
N ALA A 51 -6.11 1.71 -4.98
CA ALA A 51 -5.24 1.33 -6.09
C ALA A 51 -4.33 0.15 -5.71
N ALA A 52 -3.71 0.19 -4.52
CA ALA A 52 -2.84 -0.89 -4.07
C ALA A 52 -3.57 -2.23 -3.96
N ARG A 53 -4.79 -2.28 -3.40
CA ARG A 53 -5.56 -3.54 -3.33
C ARG A 53 -5.94 -4.09 -4.70
N GLU A 54 -6.14 -3.24 -5.69
CA GLU A 54 -6.41 -3.67 -7.07
C GLU A 54 -5.15 -4.29 -7.70
N ALA A 55 -3.98 -3.66 -7.49
CA ALA A 55 -2.69 -4.25 -7.87
C ALA A 55 -2.46 -5.62 -7.20
N PHE A 56 -2.64 -5.72 -5.89
CA PHE A 56 -2.51 -7.00 -5.16
C PHE A 56 -3.47 -8.08 -5.69
N GLY A 57 -4.70 -7.70 -6.07
CA GLY A 57 -5.67 -8.63 -6.66
C GLY A 57 -5.22 -9.13 -8.03
N TYR A 58 -4.70 -8.25 -8.88
CA TYR A 58 -4.12 -8.63 -10.17
C TYR A 58 -2.92 -9.58 -9.99
N VAL A 59 -1.96 -9.21 -9.14
CA VAL A 59 -0.74 -10.01 -8.92
C VAL A 59 -1.07 -11.38 -8.36
N ARG A 60 -2.01 -11.45 -7.40
CA ARG A 60 -2.53 -12.73 -6.90
C ARG A 60 -3.08 -13.60 -8.04
N GLY A 61 -3.90 -13.02 -8.92
CA GLY A 61 -4.47 -13.76 -10.05
C GLY A 61 -3.40 -14.31 -10.99
N VAL A 62 -2.37 -13.51 -11.30
CA VAL A 62 -1.21 -13.97 -12.10
C VAL A 62 -0.51 -15.14 -11.43
N LEU A 63 -0.17 -15.01 -10.15
CA LEU A 63 0.54 -16.07 -9.41
C LEU A 63 -0.31 -17.34 -9.25
N GLU A 64 -1.63 -17.21 -9.04
CA GLU A 64 -2.55 -18.34 -8.96
C GLU A 64 -2.62 -19.09 -10.30
N VAL A 65 -2.63 -18.38 -11.43
CA VAL A 65 -2.59 -19.03 -12.76
C VAL A 65 -1.24 -19.70 -12.99
N GLU A 66 -0.12 -19.01 -12.74
CA GLU A 66 1.22 -19.55 -12.99
C GLU A 66 1.49 -20.79 -12.13
N ALA A 67 1.14 -20.74 -10.84
CA ALA A 67 1.36 -21.86 -9.92
C ALA A 67 0.57 -23.13 -10.31
N ASN A 68 -0.45 -23.00 -11.16
CA ASN A 68 -1.26 -24.11 -11.66
C ASN A 68 -1.02 -24.37 -13.17
N SER A 69 0.00 -23.76 -13.78
CA SER A 69 0.34 -23.92 -15.20
C SER A 69 1.43 -24.98 -15.40
N ALA A 70 1.42 -25.61 -16.59
CA ALA A 70 2.52 -26.47 -17.01
C ALA A 70 3.64 -25.58 -17.60
N THR A 71 4.64 -25.29 -16.78
CA THR A 71 5.80 -24.44 -17.13
C THR A 71 6.99 -25.23 -17.70
N ASP A 72 6.83 -26.54 -17.90
CA ASP A 72 7.86 -27.40 -18.47
C ASP A 72 7.96 -27.25 -20.00
N ASN A 73 9.07 -27.74 -20.56
CA ASN A 73 9.26 -27.83 -22.00
C ASN A 73 10.17 -29.04 -22.36
N PRO A 74 9.74 -29.95 -23.26
CA PRO A 74 8.51 -29.90 -24.05
C PRO A 74 7.27 -30.40 -23.28
N LEU A 75 6.09 -29.96 -23.71
CA LEU A 75 4.83 -30.54 -23.24
C LEU A 75 4.53 -31.84 -23.99
N VAL A 76 4.21 -32.90 -23.25
CA VAL A 76 3.91 -34.22 -23.80
C VAL A 76 2.43 -34.51 -23.64
N PHE A 77 1.74 -34.87 -24.74
CA PHE A 77 0.32 -35.22 -24.77
C PHE A 77 0.15 -36.67 -25.25
N PRO A 78 0.25 -37.68 -24.36
CA PRO A 78 0.29 -39.09 -24.75
C PRO A 78 -0.97 -39.56 -25.50
N SER A 79 -2.15 -39.10 -25.08
CA SER A 79 -3.42 -39.47 -25.72
C SER A 79 -3.57 -38.95 -27.14
N ALA A 80 -2.81 -37.91 -27.51
CA ALA A 80 -2.77 -37.34 -28.84
C ALA A 80 -1.52 -37.75 -29.63
N GLU A 81 -0.59 -38.50 -29.01
CA GLU A 81 0.73 -38.83 -29.56
C GLU A 81 1.52 -37.59 -30.05
N VAL A 82 1.35 -36.45 -29.35
CA VAL A 82 1.96 -35.17 -29.72
C VAL A 82 2.93 -34.69 -28.64
N VAL A 83 4.05 -34.12 -29.09
CA VAL A 83 5.01 -33.38 -28.26
C VAL A 83 5.09 -31.94 -28.78
N VAL A 84 4.89 -30.96 -27.89
CA VAL A 84 4.90 -29.53 -28.23
C VAL A 84 6.08 -28.86 -27.53
N SER A 85 7.00 -28.31 -28.31
CA SER A 85 8.05 -27.44 -27.80
C SER A 85 7.57 -25.99 -27.76
N GLY A 86 7.83 -25.29 -26.67
CA GLY A 86 7.42 -23.91 -26.43
C GLY A 86 8.30 -23.20 -25.40
N GLY A 87 7.86 -22.01 -24.98
CA GLY A 87 8.57 -21.15 -24.02
C GLY A 87 7.93 -21.11 -22.64
N ASN A 88 7.15 -22.13 -22.26
CA ASN A 88 6.35 -22.12 -21.03
C ASN A 88 7.17 -21.96 -19.73
N PHE A 89 8.48 -22.19 -19.79
CA PHE A 89 9.40 -21.98 -18.67
C PHE A 89 9.70 -20.49 -18.41
N HIS A 90 9.38 -19.59 -19.34
CA HIS A 90 9.73 -18.17 -19.25
C HIS A 90 8.64 -17.38 -18.52
N ALA A 91 8.88 -17.10 -17.23
CA ALA A 91 7.90 -16.48 -16.32
C ALA A 91 7.82 -14.93 -16.45
N GLN A 92 7.82 -14.38 -17.67
CA GLN A 92 7.80 -12.92 -17.90
C GLN A 92 6.64 -12.22 -17.19
N ILE A 93 5.45 -12.84 -17.23
CA ILE A 93 4.24 -12.25 -16.64
C ILE A 93 4.32 -12.18 -15.11
N VAL A 94 5.02 -13.13 -14.48
CA VAL A 94 5.29 -13.11 -13.04
C VAL A 94 6.21 -11.95 -12.70
N ALA A 95 7.31 -11.77 -13.45
CA ALA A 95 8.25 -10.67 -13.23
C ALA A 95 7.52 -9.32 -13.30
N GLN A 96 6.74 -9.08 -14.36
CA GLN A 96 5.97 -7.85 -14.52
C GLN A 96 4.92 -7.64 -13.42
N ALA A 97 4.30 -8.72 -12.93
CA ALA A 97 3.38 -8.65 -11.82
C ALA A 97 4.08 -8.28 -10.51
N LEU A 98 5.29 -8.80 -10.26
CA LEU A 98 6.07 -8.46 -9.08
C LEU A 98 6.59 -7.02 -9.12
N ASP A 99 6.97 -6.49 -10.28
CA ASP A 99 7.32 -5.07 -10.42
C ASP A 99 6.15 -4.16 -10.04
N LEU A 100 4.96 -4.48 -10.54
CA LEU A 100 3.74 -3.76 -10.18
C LEU A 100 3.46 -3.86 -8.67
N LEU A 101 3.72 -5.02 -8.06
CA LEU A 101 3.56 -5.20 -6.62
C LEU A 101 4.51 -4.29 -5.84
N THR A 102 5.78 -4.22 -6.25
CA THR A 102 6.79 -3.36 -5.63
C THR A 102 6.36 -1.90 -5.68
N ILE A 103 5.90 -1.40 -6.83
CA ILE A 103 5.37 -0.04 -6.97
C ILE A 103 4.19 0.20 -6.00
N ALA A 104 3.23 -0.73 -5.95
CA ALA A 104 2.06 -0.61 -5.09
C ALA A 104 2.39 -0.60 -3.60
N VAL A 105 3.40 -1.39 -3.17
CA VAL A 105 3.88 -1.43 -1.79
C VAL A 105 4.61 -0.14 -1.43
N THR A 106 5.46 0.37 -2.32
CA THR A 106 6.19 1.63 -2.11
C THR A 106 5.23 2.82 -1.94
N ASP A 107 4.16 2.89 -2.72
CA ASP A 107 3.11 3.92 -2.56
C ASP A 107 2.38 3.82 -1.21
N LEU A 108 2.08 2.59 -0.75
CA LEU A 108 1.47 2.35 0.56
C LEU A 108 2.39 2.75 1.71
N ALA A 109 3.69 2.42 1.60
CA ALA A 109 4.70 2.82 2.57
C ALA A 109 4.83 4.34 2.62
N ALA A 110 4.89 5.01 1.46
CA ALA A 110 5.01 6.46 1.36
C ALA A 110 3.84 7.19 2.04
N ILE A 111 2.59 6.82 1.74
CA ILE A 111 1.45 7.48 2.38
C ILE A 111 1.36 7.16 3.89
N SER A 112 1.85 6.00 4.32
CA SER A 112 1.89 5.61 5.73
C SER A 112 2.93 6.41 6.50
N GLU A 113 4.12 6.58 5.95
CA GLU A 113 5.18 7.40 6.54
C GLU A 113 4.74 8.87 6.62
N ARG A 114 4.05 9.42 5.61
CA ARG A 114 3.47 10.78 5.71
C ARG A 114 2.42 10.93 6.83
N ARG A 115 1.79 9.84 7.29
CA ARG A 115 0.92 9.86 8.48
C ARG A 115 1.73 9.79 9.77
N ILE A 116 2.80 9.00 9.79
CA ILE A 116 3.75 8.95 10.92
C ILE A 116 4.35 10.34 11.14
N GLU A 117 4.92 10.96 10.10
CA GLU A 117 5.46 12.33 10.14
C GLU A 117 4.45 13.31 10.74
N ARG A 118 3.22 13.30 10.23
CA ARG A 118 2.16 14.19 10.73
C ARG A 118 1.86 14.00 12.21
N MET A 119 1.90 12.76 12.71
CA MET A 119 1.60 12.45 14.10
C MET A 119 2.75 12.83 15.03
N LEU A 120 3.99 12.68 14.58
CA LEU A 120 5.20 12.86 15.40
C LEU A 120 5.77 14.28 15.33
N ASN A 121 5.49 15.02 14.27
CA ASN A 121 5.95 16.40 14.11
C ASN A 121 4.98 17.40 14.77
N PRO A 122 5.42 18.15 15.80
CA PRO A 122 4.57 19.08 16.54
C PRO A 122 3.96 20.19 15.66
N ASP A 123 4.63 20.55 14.56
CA ASP A 123 4.15 21.57 13.62
C ASP A 123 2.98 21.06 12.77
N LEU A 124 2.82 19.73 12.66
CA LEU A 124 1.81 19.08 11.82
C LEU A 124 0.71 18.38 12.62
N SER A 125 0.99 18.04 13.88
CA SER A 125 0.19 17.11 14.70
C SER A 125 -0.99 17.76 15.41
N ILE A 126 -1.08 19.09 15.39
CA ILE A 126 -2.17 19.88 16.00
C ILE A 126 -2.22 19.61 17.52
N GLY A 127 -1.15 20.02 18.20
CA GLY A 127 -1.09 20.02 19.67
C GLY A 127 -0.57 18.74 20.31
N LEU A 128 -0.11 17.75 19.54
CA LEU A 128 0.59 16.59 20.10
C LEU A 128 2.07 16.95 20.39
N PRO A 129 2.65 16.42 21.49
CA PRO A 129 4.05 16.66 21.81
C PRO A 129 4.97 16.05 20.75
N ALA A 130 6.15 16.65 20.58
CA ALA A 130 7.15 16.17 19.62
C ALA A 130 7.48 14.70 19.85
N PHE A 131 7.43 13.91 18.77
CA PHE A 131 7.66 12.47 18.74
C PHE A 131 6.77 11.67 19.71
N LEU A 132 5.65 12.25 20.14
CA LEU A 132 4.80 11.75 21.23
C LEU A 132 5.58 11.49 22.54
N SER A 133 6.65 12.24 22.77
CA SER A 133 7.45 12.15 23.98
C SER A 133 6.71 12.77 25.16
N LYS A 134 6.70 12.09 26.32
CA LYS A 134 6.13 12.65 27.56
C LYS A 134 7.05 13.73 28.13
N ARG A 135 8.36 13.60 27.95
CA ARG A 135 9.41 14.51 28.41
C ARG A 135 10.37 14.86 27.28
N ALA A 136 9.92 15.72 26.37
CA ALA A 136 10.72 16.18 25.24
C ALA A 136 12.06 16.77 25.71
N GLY A 137 13.15 16.45 24.98
CA GLY A 137 14.52 16.85 25.32
C GLY A 137 15.27 15.88 26.26
N VAL A 138 14.55 15.02 26.98
CA VAL A 138 15.12 13.94 27.80
C VAL A 138 14.83 12.57 27.17
N GLU A 139 13.64 12.40 26.60
CA GLU A 139 13.19 11.19 25.93
C GLU A 139 13.00 11.44 24.44
N SER A 140 13.46 10.50 23.61
CA SER A 140 13.33 10.55 22.15
C SER A 140 11.92 10.18 21.65
N GLY A 141 11.04 9.65 22.50
CA GLY A 141 9.72 9.18 22.08
C GLY A 141 9.81 8.18 20.91
N PHE A 142 9.03 8.41 19.87
CA PHE A 142 9.04 7.59 18.64
C PHE A 142 9.99 8.10 17.55
N MET A 143 10.94 8.99 17.88
CA MET A 143 11.90 9.50 16.89
C MET A 143 12.64 8.37 16.16
N VAL A 144 13.12 7.35 16.88
CA VAL A 144 13.81 6.21 16.26
C VAL A 144 12.88 5.46 15.32
N ALA A 145 11.62 5.22 15.71
CA ALA A 145 10.64 4.56 14.85
C ALA A 145 10.35 5.36 13.58
N GLN A 146 10.34 6.69 13.65
CA GLN A 146 10.19 7.57 12.48
C GLN A 146 11.39 7.46 11.54
N VAL A 147 12.61 7.54 12.08
CA VAL A 147 13.84 7.42 11.30
C VAL A 147 13.89 6.05 10.62
N THR A 148 13.57 4.97 11.32
CA THR A 148 13.47 3.63 10.74
C THR A 148 12.41 3.56 9.63
N ALA A 149 11.24 4.18 9.81
CA ALA A 149 10.20 4.20 8.77
C ALA A 149 10.64 4.97 7.51
N VAL A 150 11.37 6.08 7.68
CA VAL A 150 11.93 6.87 6.57
C VAL A 150 13.03 6.10 5.84
N ASP A 151 13.88 5.39 6.58
CA ASP A 151 14.96 4.55 6.03
C ASP A 151 14.38 3.40 5.19
N LEU A 152 13.44 2.63 5.74
CA LEU A 152 12.74 1.55 5.03
C LEU A 152 12.02 2.07 3.78
N LEU A 153 11.39 3.25 3.85
CA LEU A 153 10.77 3.85 2.67
C LEU A 153 11.80 4.23 1.60
N SER A 154 12.98 4.70 2.02
CA SER A 154 14.06 5.05 1.09
C SER A 154 14.60 3.80 0.40
N GLU A 155 14.77 2.71 1.14
CA GLU A 155 15.13 1.40 0.58
C GLU A 155 14.07 0.90 -0.42
N LEU A 156 12.79 0.95 -0.07
CA LEU A 156 11.69 0.57 -0.98
C LEU A 156 11.66 1.39 -2.28
N ARG A 157 12.08 2.66 -2.25
CA ARG A 157 12.17 3.49 -3.45
C ARG A 157 13.34 3.10 -4.35
N VAL A 158 14.46 2.69 -3.76
CA VAL A 158 15.62 2.19 -4.50
C VAL A 158 15.30 0.83 -5.11
N LEU A 159 14.65 -0.06 -4.36
CA LEU A 159 14.22 -1.37 -4.87
C LEU A 159 13.07 -1.26 -5.88
N GLY A 160 12.26 -0.20 -5.79
CA GLY A 160 11.09 0.02 -6.63
C GLY A 160 11.35 0.65 -7.99
N THR A 161 12.61 0.95 -8.35
CA THR A 161 12.96 1.16 -9.75
C THR A 161 12.94 -0.18 -10.47
N SER A 162 12.21 -0.28 -11.58
CA SER A 162 12.15 -1.49 -12.41
C SER A 162 13.55 -2.02 -12.65
N GLY A 163 13.88 -3.15 -12.01
CA GLY A 163 15.03 -3.94 -12.36
C GLY A 163 14.65 -4.74 -13.60
N GLU A 164 15.44 -4.60 -14.65
CA GLU A 164 15.41 -5.36 -15.90
C GLU A 164 14.62 -4.74 -17.07
N CYS A 165 15.38 -4.30 -18.07
CA CYS A 165 15.93 -5.25 -19.04
C CYS A 165 17.41 -5.49 -18.75
#